data_AF-A0A0D6M0G0-F1
#
_entry.id   AF-A0A0D6M0G0-F1
#
_cell.length_a   1.000
_cell.length_b   1.000
_cell.length_c   1.000
_cell.angle_alpha   90.00
_cell.angle_beta   90.00
_cell.angle_gamma   90.00
#
_symmetry.space_group_name_H-M   'P 1'
#
loop_
_entity.id
_entity.type
_entity.pdbx_description
1 polymer ?
#
loop_
_entity_poly.entity_id
_entity_poly.type
_entity_poly.pdbx_seq_one_letter_code
_entity_poly.pdbx_strand_id
1 'polypeptide(L)'
;MEHKDCLEAHSEVVLKNCDRECRFTDVMITLSGKGNPEGLQKLQEDQEALQKEMGSVCTSFGCMSSCAARDLNINCSPAGTIIVEALLKPFFTIATIFEEIGPRAKISIYRQVPSQCYYLVDYEEVHGISHGKLPSKVGSMFSGEFLENS
;
A
#
# COMPACT_ATOMS: atom_id res chain seq x y z
N MET A 1 -22.32 -10.14 16.96
CA MET A 1 -21.27 -9.20 17.40
C MET A 1 -21.35 -8.03 16.45
N GLU A 2 -21.66 -6.83 16.94
CA GLU A 2 -21.64 -5.65 16.08
C GLU A 2 -20.20 -5.45 15.56
N HIS A 3 -20.04 -4.92 14.35
CA HIS A 3 -18.69 -4.69 13.77
C HIS A 3 -17.79 -3.89 14.72
N LYS A 4 -18.37 -2.99 15.52
CA LYS A 4 -17.69 -2.23 16.56
C LYS A 4 -16.99 -3.12 17.59
N ASP A 5 -17.71 -4.03 18.26
CA ASP A 5 -17.15 -4.89 19.31
C ASP A 5 -16.04 -5.80 18.76
N CYS A 6 -16.22 -6.29 17.53
CA CYS A 6 -15.21 -7.11 16.86
C CYS A 6 -13.94 -6.30 16.60
N LEU A 7 -14.08 -5.10 16.02
CA LEU A 7 -12.95 -4.25 15.71
C LEU A 7 -12.21 -3.82 16.98
N GLU A 8 -12.93 -3.45 18.05
CA GLU A 8 -12.32 -3.12 19.35
C GLU A 8 -11.47 -4.28 19.90
N ALA A 9 -11.90 -5.53 19.72
CA ALA A 9 -11.16 -6.70 20.19
C ALA A 9 -9.96 -7.08 19.30
N HIS A 10 -10.03 -6.85 17.99
CA HIS A 10 -9.09 -7.45 17.03
C HIS A 10 -8.20 -6.46 16.27
N SER A 11 -8.59 -5.19 16.12
CA SER A 11 -7.94 -4.28 15.18
C SER A 11 -6.48 -3.98 15.55
N GLU A 12 -6.18 -3.77 16.83
CA GLU A 12 -4.82 -3.45 17.26
C GLU A 12 -3.84 -4.59 16.98
N VAL A 13 -4.25 -5.83 17.28
CA VAL A 13 -3.42 -7.01 17.05
C VAL A 13 -3.20 -7.23 15.56
N VAL A 14 -4.26 -7.12 14.75
CA VAL A 14 -4.16 -7.24 13.29
C VAL A 14 -3.22 -6.18 12.70
N LEU A 15 -3.42 -4.90 13.05
CA LEU A 15 -2.61 -3.81 12.51
C LEU A 15 -1.14 -3.93 12.93
N LYS A 16 -0.85 -4.35 14.17
CA LYS A 16 0.53 -4.61 14.61
C LYS A 16 1.19 -5.76 13.86
N ASN A 17 0.46 -6.84 13.59
CA ASN A 17 0.98 -7.98 12.84
C ASN A 17 1.24 -7.59 11.37
N CYS A 18 0.29 -6.90 10.74
CA CYS A 18 0.47 -6.38 9.39
C CYS A 18 1.63 -5.39 9.30
N ASP A 19 1.78 -4.49 10.26
CA ASP A 19 2.91 -3.55 10.27
C ASP A 19 4.26 -4.25 10.49
N ARG A 20 4.30 -5.31 11.30
CA ARG A 20 5.51 -6.13 11.47
C ARG A 20 5.93 -6.82 10.17
N GLU A 21 4.96 -7.33 9.40
CA GLU A 21 5.19 -7.98 8.11
C GLU A 21 5.60 -6.96 7.03
N CYS A 22 4.88 -5.84 6.95
CA CYS A 22 4.99 -4.87 5.87
C CYS A 22 5.95 -3.70 6.15
N ARG A 23 6.38 -3.53 7.41
CA ARG A 23 7.28 -2.47 7.91
C ARG A 23 6.82 -1.05 7.57
N PHE A 24 5.50 -0.82 7.53
CA PHE A 24 4.94 0.43 7.01
C PHE A 24 5.28 1.63 7.89
N THR A 25 5.15 1.50 9.21
CA THR A 25 5.50 2.56 10.18
C THR A 25 6.97 2.97 10.04
N ASP A 26 7.89 2.01 9.94
CA ASP A 26 9.32 2.27 9.81
C ASP A 26 9.66 3.03 8.52
N VAL A 27 9.01 2.65 7.42
CA VAL A 27 9.18 3.33 6.13
C VAL A 27 8.66 4.77 6.20
N MET A 28 7.52 5.01 6.85
CA MET A 28 6.99 6.36 7.05
C MET A 28 7.86 7.23 7.97
N ILE A 29 8.43 6.64 9.03
CA ILE A 29 9.40 7.32 9.90
C ILE A 29 10.66 7.70 9.11
N THR A 30 11.11 6.83 8.21
CA THR A 30 12.28 7.08 7.36
C THR A 30 11.99 8.21 6.36
N LEU A 31 10.86 8.15 5.66
CA LEU A 31 10.44 9.17 4.70
C LEU A 31 10.30 10.54 5.36
N SER A 32 9.74 10.61 6.56
CA SER A 32 9.58 11.86 7.33
C SER A 32 10.90 12.44 7.88
N GLY A 33 12.05 11.89 7.48
CA GLY A 33 13.35 12.34 7.91
C GLY A 33 13.61 12.09 9.40
N LYS A 34 12.91 11.11 10.01
CA LYS A 34 12.93 10.85 11.46
C LYS A 34 12.55 12.10 12.29
N GLY A 35 11.71 12.97 11.74
CA GLY A 35 11.34 14.25 12.36
C GLY A 35 12.30 15.41 12.09
N ASN A 36 13.30 15.23 11.21
CA ASN A 36 14.14 16.32 10.72
C ASN A 36 13.56 16.92 9.41
N PRO A 37 13.04 18.16 9.43
CA PRO A 37 12.46 18.80 8.24
C PRO A 37 13.48 19.01 7.11
N GLU A 38 14.76 19.14 7.42
CA GLU A 38 15.82 19.27 6.40
C GLU A 38 16.03 17.97 5.61
N GLY A 39 15.67 16.82 6.18
CA GLY A 39 15.81 15.52 5.52
C GLY A 39 14.87 15.39 4.32
N LEU A 40 13.62 15.84 4.45
CA LEU A 40 12.64 15.80 3.37
C LEU A 40 12.99 16.81 2.27
N GLN A 41 13.52 17.98 2.64
CA GLN A 41 13.96 19.00 1.68
C GLN A 41 15.15 18.49 0.83
N LYS A 42 16.12 17.82 1.46
CA LYS A 42 17.24 17.17 0.75
C LYS A 42 16.78 16.06 -0.19
N LEU A 43 15.79 15.26 0.24
CA LEU A 43 15.17 14.24 -0.63
C LEU A 43 14.50 14.88 -1.83
N GLN A 44 13.86 16.05 -1.68
CA GLN A 44 13.22 16.74 -2.81
C GLN A 44 14.24 17.25 -3.85
N GLU A 45 15.44 17.63 -3.40
CA GLU A 45 16.54 18.06 -4.28
C GLU A 45 17.21 16.87 -5.00
N ASP A 46 17.12 15.66 -4.42
CA ASP A 46 17.62 14.40 -5.00
C ASP A 46 16.46 13.53 -5.49
N GLN A 47 16.09 13.74 -6.76
CA GLN A 47 14.97 13.02 -7.39
C GLN A 47 15.15 11.49 -7.36
N GLU A 48 16.38 10.98 -7.46
CA GLU A 48 16.63 9.53 -7.42
C GLU A 48 16.38 8.96 -6.02
N ALA A 49 16.88 9.65 -4.99
CA ALA A 49 16.62 9.28 -3.61
C ALA A 49 15.12 9.35 -3.26
N LEU A 50 14.42 10.39 -3.72
CA LEU A 50 12.96 10.51 -3.54
C LEU A 50 12.19 9.36 -4.21
N GLN A 51 12.54 9.00 -5.44
CA GLN A 51 11.91 7.88 -6.15
C GLN A 51 12.12 6.56 -5.40
N LYS A 52 13.31 6.35 -4.81
CA LYS A 52 13.61 5.17 -4.00
C LYS A 52 12.76 5.12 -2.74
N GLU A 53 12.69 6.21 -1.99
CA GLU A 53 11.87 6.28 -0.77
C GLU A 53 10.39 6.10 -1.08
N MET A 54 9.86 6.78 -2.12
CA MET A 54 8.50 6.56 -2.60
C MET A 54 8.24 5.11 -3.02
N GLY A 55 9.22 4.45 -3.64
CA GLY A 55 9.13 3.05 -4.03
C GLY A 55 9.00 2.11 -2.82
N SER A 56 9.74 2.40 -1.75
CA SER A 56 9.62 1.69 -0.47
C SER A 56 8.25 1.91 0.16
N VAL A 57 7.77 3.16 0.18
CA VAL A 57 6.45 3.53 0.72
C VAL A 57 5.35 2.79 -0.01
N CYS A 58 5.35 2.77 -1.34
CA CYS A 58 4.32 2.10 -2.12
C CYS A 58 4.31 0.57 -1.94
N THR A 59 5.48 -0.05 -1.80
CA THR A 59 5.60 -1.48 -1.50
C THR A 59 4.97 -1.79 -0.15
N SER A 60 5.38 -1.08 0.90
CA SER A 60 4.87 -1.28 2.26
C SER A 60 3.38 -0.92 2.39
N PHE A 61 2.92 0.14 1.72
CA PHE A 61 1.51 0.56 1.73
C PHE A 61 0.59 -0.50 1.11
N GLY A 62 1.00 -1.07 -0.01
CA GLY A 62 0.23 -2.11 -0.71
C GLY A 62 0.15 -3.39 0.11
N CYS A 63 1.27 -3.80 0.72
CA CYS A 63 1.33 -4.90 1.67
C CYS A 63 0.39 -4.65 2.87
N MET A 64 0.53 -3.49 3.52
CA MET A 64 -0.23 -3.15 4.73
C MET A 64 -1.73 -3.12 4.47
N SER A 65 -2.15 -2.50 3.37
CA SER A 65 -3.56 -2.39 2.98
C SER A 65 -4.17 -3.76 2.69
N SER A 66 -3.45 -4.60 1.94
CA SER A 66 -3.88 -5.98 1.64
C SER A 66 -3.94 -6.85 2.90
N CYS A 67 -2.93 -6.77 3.77
CA CYS A 67 -2.90 -7.51 5.03
C CYS A 67 -4.06 -7.09 5.93
N ALA A 68 -4.27 -5.79 6.11
CA ALA A 68 -5.34 -5.27 6.95
C ALA A 68 -6.72 -5.72 6.44
N ALA A 69 -6.98 -5.65 5.14
CA ALA A 69 -8.24 -6.14 4.56
C ALA A 69 -8.44 -7.63 4.84
N ARG A 70 -7.42 -8.46 4.54
CA ARG A 70 -7.46 -9.91 4.72
C ARG A 70 -7.66 -10.30 6.17
N ASP A 71 -6.79 -9.83 7.06
CA ASP A 71 -6.70 -10.31 8.44
C ASP A 71 -7.82 -9.74 9.33
N LEU A 72 -8.32 -8.52 9.04
CA LEU A 72 -9.54 -8.04 9.67
C LEU A 72 -10.75 -8.86 9.20
N ASN A 73 -10.81 -9.28 7.94
CA ASN A 73 -11.91 -10.11 7.44
C ASN A 73 -11.89 -11.55 7.98
N ILE A 74 -10.75 -12.06 8.46
CA ILE A 74 -10.71 -13.36 9.15
C ILE A 74 -11.60 -13.36 10.40
N ASN A 75 -11.58 -12.26 11.17
CA ASN A 75 -12.29 -12.18 12.45
C ASN A 75 -13.58 -11.35 12.37
N CYS A 76 -13.59 -10.31 11.52
CA CYS A 76 -14.60 -9.25 11.48
C CYS A 76 -15.18 -9.02 10.09
N SER A 77 -15.33 -10.06 9.26
CA SER A 77 -15.86 -9.91 7.90
C SER A 77 -17.23 -9.20 7.87
N PRO A 78 -17.48 -8.26 6.94
CA PRO A 78 -16.59 -7.74 5.88
C PRO A 78 -15.90 -6.41 6.26
N ALA A 79 -15.71 -6.12 7.55
CA ALA A 79 -15.23 -4.82 8.02
C ALA A 79 -13.85 -4.45 7.47
N GLY A 80 -12.96 -5.42 7.28
CA GLY A 80 -11.64 -5.21 6.68
C GLY A 80 -11.74 -4.62 5.28
N THR A 81 -12.62 -5.17 4.44
CA THR A 81 -12.85 -4.66 3.09
C THR A 81 -13.43 -3.25 3.13
N ILE A 82 -14.47 -3.02 3.93
CA ILE A 82 -15.12 -1.70 4.03
C ILE A 82 -14.12 -0.62 4.47
N ILE A 83 -13.30 -0.90 5.49
CA ILE A 83 -12.32 0.05 6.01
C ILE A 83 -11.26 0.34 4.95
N VAL A 84 -10.67 -0.69 4.35
CA VAL A 84 -9.59 -0.50 3.37
C VAL A 84 -10.10 0.15 2.10
N GLU A 85 -11.31 -0.18 1.63
CA GLU A 85 -11.94 0.49 0.49
C GLU A 85 -12.16 1.98 0.76
N ALA A 86 -12.61 2.34 1.97
CA ALA A 86 -12.76 3.74 2.37
C ALA A 86 -11.41 4.48 2.38
N LEU A 87 -10.33 3.85 2.85
CA LEU A 87 -8.98 4.41 2.82
C LEU A 87 -8.43 4.55 1.39
N LEU A 88 -8.80 3.64 0.50
CA LEU A 88 -8.35 3.62 -0.90
C LEU A 88 -9.22 4.46 -1.84
N LYS A 89 -10.28 5.10 -1.35
CA LYS A 89 -11.19 5.93 -2.16
C LYS A 89 -10.49 6.98 -3.04
N PRO A 90 -9.43 7.68 -2.59
CA PRO A 90 -8.68 8.58 -3.46
C PRO A 90 -8.07 7.86 -4.68
N PHE A 91 -7.55 6.64 -4.50
CA PHE A 91 -6.94 5.85 -5.56
C PHE A 91 -7.96 5.26 -6.53
N PHE A 92 -9.14 4.84 -6.04
CA PHE A 92 -10.25 4.48 -6.93
C PHE A 92 -10.64 5.65 -7.84
N THR A 93 -10.79 6.84 -7.27
CA THR A 93 -11.13 8.05 -8.03
C THR A 93 -10.08 8.35 -9.10
N ILE A 94 -8.80 8.28 -8.73
CA ILE A 94 -7.67 8.51 -9.63
C ILE A 94 -7.62 7.45 -10.75
N ALA A 95 -7.81 6.18 -10.42
CA ALA A 95 -7.81 5.09 -11.39
C ALA A 95 -8.93 5.24 -12.43
N THR A 96 -10.15 5.56 -11.99
CA THR A 96 -11.28 5.84 -12.88
C THR A 96 -11.00 7.02 -13.80
N ILE A 97 -10.48 8.13 -13.26
CA ILE A 97 -10.10 9.31 -14.07
C ILE A 97 -9.08 8.92 -15.15
N PHE A 98 -8.09 8.07 -14.85
CA PHE A 98 -7.11 7.67 -15.86
C PHE A 98 -7.62 6.69 -16.90
N GLU A 99 -8.63 5.88 -16.57
CA GLU A 99 -9.32 5.08 -17.56
C GLU A 99 -10.09 5.96 -18.54
N GLU A 100 -10.75 7.01 -18.04
CA GLU A 100 -11.51 7.96 -18.87
C GLU A 100 -10.61 8.82 -19.78
N ILE A 101 -9.49 9.32 -19.26
CA ILE A 101 -8.56 10.16 -20.06
C ILE A 101 -7.78 9.30 -21.08
N GLY A 102 -7.65 8.00 -20.82
CA GLY A 102 -7.00 7.05 -21.71
C GLY A 102 -5.48 6.92 -21.50
N PRO A 103 -4.82 6.01 -22.24
CA PRO A 103 -3.49 5.49 -21.93
C PRO A 103 -2.37 6.54 -21.96
N ARG A 104 -2.55 7.65 -22.68
CA ARG A 104 -1.56 8.73 -22.74
C ARG A 104 -1.37 9.45 -21.41
N ALA A 105 -2.42 9.59 -20.60
CA ALA A 105 -2.31 10.20 -19.27
C ALA A 105 -1.58 9.29 -18.29
N LYS A 106 -1.82 7.97 -18.35
CA LYS A 106 -1.12 6.96 -17.52
C LYS A 106 0.41 7.03 -17.72
N ILE A 107 0.88 7.20 -18.96
CA ILE A 107 2.32 7.30 -19.27
C ILE A 107 2.99 8.50 -18.58
N SER A 108 2.30 9.64 -18.46
CA SER A 108 2.86 10.84 -17.82
C SER A 108 3.11 10.62 -16.33
N ILE A 109 2.28 9.82 -15.68
CA ILE A 109 2.39 9.53 -14.24
C ILE A 109 3.38 8.42 -13.97
N TYR A 110 3.44 7.41 -14.84
CA TYR A 110 4.49 6.39 -14.77
C TYR A 110 5.91 6.96 -14.90
N ARG A 111 6.06 8.19 -15.40
CA ARG A 111 7.34 8.91 -15.39
C ARG A 111 7.63 9.65 -14.08
N GLN A 112 6.61 9.87 -13.25
CA GLN A 112 6.68 10.67 -12.03
C GLN A 112 6.64 9.83 -10.76
N VAL A 113 6.08 8.62 -10.82
CA VAL A 113 6.03 7.70 -9.68
C VAL A 113 6.87 6.46 -9.95
N PRO A 114 7.46 5.86 -8.91
CA PRO A 114 8.23 4.64 -9.09
C PRO A 114 7.30 3.48 -9.45
N SER A 115 7.86 2.48 -10.12
CA SER A 115 7.10 1.36 -10.70
C SER A 115 6.31 0.53 -9.69
N GLN A 116 6.72 0.59 -8.41
CA GLN A 116 6.10 -0.01 -7.24
C GLN A 116 4.76 0.64 -6.90
N CYS A 117 4.51 1.88 -7.33
CA CYS A 117 3.25 2.60 -7.09
C CYS A 117 2.22 2.41 -8.19
N TYR A 118 2.55 1.73 -9.30
CA TYR A 118 1.66 1.69 -10.48
C TYR A 118 0.30 1.05 -10.20
N TYR A 119 0.22 0.16 -9.21
CA TYR A 119 -1.04 -0.45 -8.81
C TYR A 119 -2.04 0.58 -8.27
N LEU A 120 -1.59 1.72 -7.74
CA LEU A 120 -2.45 2.78 -7.18
C LEU A 120 -3.25 3.55 -8.24
N VAL A 121 -2.93 3.35 -9.52
CA VAL A 121 -3.63 3.98 -10.65
C VAL A 121 -4.32 2.95 -11.55
N ASP A 122 -4.44 1.72 -11.08
CA ASP A 122 -5.12 0.61 -11.74
C ASP A 122 -6.31 0.17 -10.89
N TYR A 123 -7.51 0.24 -11.46
CA TYR A 123 -8.75 0.03 -10.69
C TYR A 123 -8.82 -1.39 -10.13
N GLU A 124 -8.47 -2.39 -10.92
CA GLU A 124 -8.54 -3.80 -10.54
C GLU A 124 -7.52 -4.15 -9.45
N GLU A 125 -6.33 -3.56 -9.49
CA GLU A 125 -5.35 -3.74 -8.43
C GLU A 125 -5.83 -3.09 -7.12
N VAL A 126 -6.32 -1.84 -7.14
CA VAL A 126 -6.85 -1.18 -5.93
C VAL A 126 -8.04 -1.94 -5.36
N HIS A 127 -8.94 -2.42 -6.23
CA HIS A 127 -10.06 -3.28 -5.84
C HIS A 127 -9.59 -4.61 -5.25
N GLY A 128 -8.57 -5.25 -5.83
CA GLY A 128 -7.98 -6.46 -5.28
C GLY A 128 -7.43 -6.25 -3.87
N ILE A 129 -6.75 -5.13 -3.62
CA ILE A 129 -6.16 -4.80 -2.32
C ILE A 129 -7.24 -4.63 -1.25
N SER A 130 -8.37 -3.99 -1.56
CA SER A 130 -9.48 -3.89 -0.60
C SER A 130 -10.10 -5.26 -0.26
N HIS A 131 -9.83 -6.29 -1.05
CA HIS A 131 -10.23 -7.68 -0.79
C HIS A 131 -9.09 -8.56 -0.26
N GLY A 132 -7.95 -7.95 0.09
CA GLY A 132 -6.82 -8.66 0.68
C GLY A 132 -5.89 -9.35 -0.31
N LYS A 133 -5.95 -8.99 -1.60
CA LYS A 133 -5.01 -9.42 -2.63
C LYS A 133 -3.78 -8.51 -2.63
N LEU A 134 -2.59 -9.10 -2.62
CA LEU A 134 -1.34 -8.35 -2.75
C LEU A 134 -1.22 -7.70 -4.14
N PRO A 135 -0.59 -6.51 -4.24
CA PRO A 135 -0.29 -5.91 -5.53
C PRO A 135 0.65 -6.79 -6.35
N SER A 136 0.42 -6.86 -7.67
CA SER A 136 1.15 -7.76 -8.58
C SER A 136 2.68 -7.60 -8.60
N LYS A 137 3.21 -6.45 -8.16
CA LYS A 137 4.66 -6.17 -8.08
C LYS A 137 5.29 -6.32 -6.69
N VAL A 138 4.48 -6.54 -5.64
CA VAL A 138 4.99 -6.75 -4.27
C VAL A 138 5.27 -8.25 -4.03
N GLY A 139 4.58 -9.13 -4.76
CA GLY A 139 4.69 -10.59 -4.62
C GLY A 139 6.10 -11.16 -4.86
N SER A 140 6.96 -10.50 -5.64
CA SER A 140 8.32 -11.02 -5.94
C SER A 140 9.36 -10.71 -4.86
N MET A 141 9.08 -9.80 -3.92
CA MET A 141 10.04 -9.43 -2.86
C MET A 141 9.83 -10.24 -1.57
N PHE A 142 8.61 -10.76 -1.34
CA PHE A 142 8.26 -11.57 -0.17
C PHE A 142 8.24 -13.09 -0.45
N SER A 143 8.41 -13.51 -1.71
CA SER A 143 8.55 -14.91 -2.12
C SER A 143 10.03 -15.36 -2.23
N GLY A 144 10.95 -14.58 -1.67
CA GLY A 144 12.41 -14.81 -1.72
C GLY A 144 12.97 -15.80 -0.69
N GLU A 145 12.14 -16.66 -0.10
CA GLU A 145 12.58 -17.85 0.65
C GLU A 145 11.58 -18.99 0.41
N PHE A 146 11.62 -19.62 -0.76
CA PHE A 146 11.36 -21.05 -0.97
C PHE A 146 11.52 -21.34 -2.47
N LEU A 147 12.34 -22.34 -2.80
CA LEU A 147 12.63 -22.88 -4.14
C LEU A 147 13.89 -22.38 -4.86
N GLU A 148 15.06 -22.58 -4.24
CA GLU A 148 16.24 -23.07 -4.96
C GLU A 148 16.93 -24.16 -4.11
N ASN A 149 16.41 -25.39 -4.23
CA ASN A 149 17.15 -26.65 -4.10
C ASN A 149 16.18 -27.83 -4.25
N SER A 150 15.88 -28.20 -5.49
CA SER A 150 15.45 -29.54 -5.91
C SER A 150 15.65 -29.66 -7.42
#